data_AF-X8BJI8-F1
#
_entry.id   AF-X8BJI8-F1
#
_cell.length_a   1.000
_cell.length_b   1.000
_cell.length_c   1.000
_cell.angle_alpha   90.00
_cell.angle_beta   90.00
_cell.angle_gamma   90.00
#
_symmetry.space_group_name_H-M   'P 1'
#
loop_
_entity.id
_entity.type
_entity.pdbx_description
1 polymer ?
#
loop_
_entity_poly.entity_id
_entity_poly.type
_entity_poly.pdbx_seq_one_letter_code
_entity_poly.pdbx_strand_id
1 'polypeptide(L)' 'MRSVRTDGDSWSITESVGATALSVAAARAVETASAEPLIRDEFASVLVASAGPAWARLASPIWSGSATTSMVGAPTG' A
#
# COMPACT_ATOMS: atom_id res chain seq x y z
N MET A 1 -2.50 -31.10 -8.01
CA MET A 1 -3.84 -30.57 -8.30
C MET A 1 -3.70 -29.38 -9.23
N ARG A 2 -4.19 -29.47 -10.46
CA ARG A 2 -4.19 -28.36 -11.41
C ARG A 2 -5.45 -27.54 -11.13
N SER A 3 -5.29 -26.26 -10.81
CA SER A 3 -6.43 -25.36 -10.65
C SER A 3 -7.18 -25.30 -11.98
N VAL A 4 -8.48 -25.60 -11.95
CA VAL A 4 -9.37 -25.42 -13.09
C VAL A 4 -9.61 -23.93 -13.22
N ARG A 5 -9.05 -23.28 -14.25
CA ARG A 5 -9.51 -21.94 -14.61
C ARG A 5 -10.77 -22.14 -15.44
N THR A 6 -11.91 -21.71 -14.90
CA THR A 6 -13.16 -21.68 -15.64
C THR A 6 -13.14 -20.42 -16.51
N ASP A 7 -13.41 -20.54 -17.80
CA ASP A 7 -13.61 -19.38 -18.68
C ASP A 7 -14.81 -18.57 -18.14
N GLY A 8 -14.52 -17.43 -17.51
CA GLY A 8 -15.53 -16.60 -16.85
C GLY A 8 -15.17 -16.07 -15.46
N ASP A 9 -14.01 -16.44 -14.88
CA ASP A 9 -13.52 -15.81 -13.64
C ASP A 9 -13.12 -14.35 -13.89
N SER A 10 -14.12 -13.46 -13.88
CA SER A 10 -13.92 -12.02 -13.85
C SER A 10 -13.63 -11.60 -12.41
N TRP A 11 -12.35 -11.60 -12.03
CA TRP A 11 -11.95 -11.00 -10.76
C TRP A 11 -11.81 -9.50 -10.97
N SER A 12 -12.86 -8.75 -10.60
CA SER A 12 -12.77 -7.29 -10.59
C SER A 12 -11.62 -6.86 -9.67
N ILE A 13 -10.68 -6.08 -10.20
CA ILE A 13 -9.47 -5.67 -9.46
C ILE A 13 -9.80 -4.82 -8.22
N THR A 14 -11.01 -4.28 -8.12
CA THR A 14 -11.46 -3.50 -6.96
C THR A 14 -12.23 -4.32 -5.94
N GLU A 15 -12.45 -5.61 -6.16
CA GLU A 15 -13.29 -6.46 -5.30
C GLU A 15 -12.55 -7.73 -4.87
N SER A 16 -12.96 -8.30 -3.72
CA SER A 16 -12.43 -9.55 -3.19
C SER A 16 -10.88 -9.52 -3.11
N VAL A 17 -10.20 -10.43 -3.80
CA VAL A 17 -8.72 -10.51 -3.87
C VAL A 17 -8.10 -9.23 -4.44
N GLY A 18 -8.76 -8.57 -5.40
CA GLY A 18 -8.27 -7.35 -6.01
C GLY A 18 -8.18 -6.19 -5.01
N ALA A 19 -9.20 -6.03 -4.17
CA ALA A 19 -9.22 -5.03 -3.11
C ALA A 19 -8.08 -5.25 -2.10
N THR A 20 -7.83 -6.50 -1.70
CA THR A 20 -6.71 -6.82 -0.80
C THR A 20 -5.36 -6.51 -1.46
N ALA A 21 -5.18 -6.85 -2.73
CA ALA A 21 -3.95 -6.56 -3.46
C ALA A 21 -3.70 -5.04 -3.60
N LEU A 22 -4.75 -4.26 -3.89
CA LEU A 22 -4.67 -2.79 -3.97
C LEU A 22 -4.34 -2.17 -2.61
N SER A 23 -4.90 -2.68 -1.51
CA SER A 23 -4.55 -2.22 -0.16
C SER A 23 -3.08 -2.44 0.17
N VAL A 24 -2.53 -3.62 -0.16
CA VAL A 24 -1.10 -3.90 0.07
C VAL A 24 -0.23 -3.02 -0.83
N ALA A 25 -0.61 -2.83 -2.10
CA ALA A 25 0.09 -1.92 -3.00
C ALA A 25 0.06 -0.47 -2.47
N ALA A 26 -1.06 -0.01 -1.93
CA ALA A 26 -1.17 1.32 -1.31
C ALA A 26 -0.21 1.47 -0.13
N ALA A 27 -0.11 0.47 0.74
CA ALA A 27 0.86 0.47 1.84
C ALA A 27 2.31 0.56 1.34
N ARG A 28 2.67 -0.19 0.28
CA ARG A 28 4.01 -0.10 -0.32
C ARG A 28 4.28 1.25 -0.98
N ALA A 29 3.26 1.87 -1.59
CA ALA A 29 3.38 3.21 -2.15
C ALA A 29 3.67 4.25 -1.07
N VAL A 30 3.00 4.14 0.09
CA VAL A 30 3.27 5.02 1.23
C VAL A 30 4.67 4.80 1.79
N GLU A 31 5.07 3.54 1.99
CA GLU A 31 6.42 3.22 2.50
C GLU A 31 7.53 3.69 1.56
N THR A 32 7.33 3.54 0.24
CA THR A 32 8.29 4.01 -0.77
C THR A 32 8.44 5.54 -0.73
N ALA A 33 7.40 6.27 -0.34
CA ALA A 33 7.40 7.72 -0.21
C ALA A 33 7.90 8.23 1.17
N SER A 34 8.17 7.34 2.12
CA SER A 34 8.75 7.68 3.43
C SER A 34 10.16 8.29 3.29
N ALA A 35 10.58 9.05 4.29
CA ALA A 35 11.91 9.67 4.31
C ALA A 35 13.06 8.64 4.30
N GLU A 36 12.87 7.52 5.00
CA GLU A 36 13.81 6.40 5.07
C GLU A 36 13.08 5.09 4.71
N PRO A 37 12.86 4.82 3.41
CA PRO A 37 12.03 3.71 2.97
C PRO A 37 12.76 2.37 3.14
N LEU A 38 12.15 1.41 3.82
CA LEU A 38 12.65 0.03 3.96
C LEU A 38 12.56 -0.76 2.65
N ILE A 39 11.52 -0.47 1.86
CA ILE A 39 11.29 -1.07 0.54
C ILE A 39 11.06 0.04 -0.48
N ARG A 40 11.34 -0.26 -1.76
CA ARG A 40 11.01 0.63 -2.88
C ARG A 40 10.24 -0.13 -3.94
N ASP A 41 8.98 0.25 -4.12
CA ASP A 41 8.09 -0.26 -5.16
C ASP A 41 7.70 0.91 -6.07
N GLU A 42 8.44 1.07 -7.18
CA GLU A 42 8.27 2.18 -8.13
C GLU A 42 6.93 2.14 -8.87
N PHE A 43 6.23 0.99 -8.88
CA PHE A 43 4.99 0.80 -9.62
C PHE A 43 3.75 0.86 -8.73
N ALA A 44 3.89 0.70 -7.41
CA ALA A 44 2.78 0.69 -6.46
C ALA A 44 1.89 1.94 -6.56
N SER A 45 2.50 3.12 -6.67
CA SER A 45 1.76 4.38 -6.79
C SER A 45 0.88 4.42 -8.05
N VAL A 46 1.45 4.06 -9.21
CA VAL A 46 0.75 4.06 -10.50
C VAL A 46 -0.37 3.02 -10.51
N LEU A 47 -0.10 1.83 -9.98
CA LEU A 47 -1.08 0.75 -9.90
C LEU A 47 -2.30 1.16 -9.06
N VAL A 48 -2.08 1.72 -7.87
CA VAL A 48 -3.16 2.14 -6.98
C VAL A 48 -3.94 3.35 -7.53
N ALA A 49 -3.25 4.29 -8.16
CA ALA A 49 -3.90 5.43 -8.82
C ALA A 49 -4.84 5.01 -9.94
N SER A 50 -4.44 4.00 -10.73
CA SER A 50 -5.25 3.47 -11.83
C SER A 50 -6.56 2.81 -11.38
N ALA A 51 -6.64 2.35 -10.13
CA ALA A 51 -7.86 1.75 -9.55
C ALA A 51 -8.92 2.79 -9.12
N GLY A 52 -8.59 4.08 -9.17
CA GLY A 52 -9.52 5.19 -9.00
C GLY A 52 -9.29 6.05 -7.75
N PRO A 53 -10.05 7.15 -7.59
CA PRO A 53 -9.75 8.20 -6.61
C PRO A 53 -9.80 7.75 -5.15
N ALA A 54 -10.62 6.76 -4.80
CA ALA A 54 -10.67 6.22 -3.44
C ALA A 54 -9.37 5.50 -3.07
N TRP A 55 -8.84 4.70 -4.00
CA TRP A 55 -7.58 3.98 -3.84
C TRP A 55 -6.38 4.91 -3.82
N ALA A 56 -6.35 5.91 -4.71
CA ALA A 56 -5.31 6.93 -4.72
C ALA A 56 -5.14 7.65 -3.37
N ARG A 57 -6.24 7.85 -2.62
CA ARG A 57 -6.19 8.44 -1.28
C ARG A 57 -5.57 7.51 -0.24
N LEU A 58 -5.74 6.19 -0.36
CA LEU A 58 -5.11 5.21 0.54
C LEU A 58 -3.59 5.15 0.37
N ALA A 59 -3.08 5.47 -0.82
CA ALA A 59 -1.64 5.60 -1.09
C ALA A 59 -1.07 6.98 -0.69
N SER A 60 -1.88 7.89 -0.16
CA SER A 60 -1.42 9.22 0.24
C SER A 60 -0.78 9.18 1.64
N PRO A 61 0.29 9.97 1.89
CA PRO A 61 1.06 9.92 3.13
C PRO A 61 0.36 10.58 4.33
N ILE A 62 -0.97 10.62 4.37
CA ILE A 62 -1.75 11.25 5.46
C ILE A 62 -1.53 10.60 6.83
N TRP A 63 -0.76 9.51 6.92
CA TRP A 63 -0.32 8.91 8.19
C TRP A 63 1.19 9.05 8.46
N SER A 64 2.01 9.47 7.48
CA SER A 64 3.48 9.50 7.56
C SER A 64 4.05 10.57 8.52
N GLY A 65 3.22 11.20 9.35
CA GLY A 65 3.57 12.33 10.23
C GLY A 65 3.20 12.16 11.70
N SER A 66 3.08 10.94 12.24
CA SER A 66 2.85 10.76 13.69
C SER A 66 3.73 9.69 14.37
N ALA A 67 4.68 9.09 13.67
CA ALA A 67 5.75 8.31 14.28
C ALA A 67 6.97 9.20 14.63
N THR A 68 6.71 10.41 15.11
CA THR A 68 7.74 11.28 15.68
C THR A 68 8.31 10.59 16.91
N THR A 69 9.53 10.09 16.81
CA THR A 69 10.63 10.56 17.67
C THR A 69 10.20 10.92 19.10
N SER A 70 9.64 9.97 19.84
CA SER A 70 9.32 10.16 21.26
C SER A 70 9.58 8.91 22.12
N MET A 71 10.20 7.87 21.55
CA MET A 71 10.61 6.66 22.28
C MET A 71 12.09 6.30 22.08
N VAL A 72 12.97 7.28 21.88
CA VAL A 72 14.43 7.10 21.99
C VAL A 72 15.01 8.20 22.89
N GLY A 73 15.28 7.81 24.14
CA GLY A 73 16.38 8.35 24.96
C GLY A 73 16.21 9.72 25.61
N ALA A 74 15.72 9.75 26.85
CA ALA A 74 16.19 10.73 27.83
C ALA A 74 17.20 10.04 28.76
N PRO A 75 18.52 10.30 28.67
CA PRO A 75 19.44 9.98 29.73
C PRO A 75 19.30 10.98 30.89
N THR A 76 19.39 10.42 32.09
CA THR A 76 19.46 11.07 33.42
C THR A 76 20.37 12.30 33.48
N GLY A 77 19.88 13.35 34.13
CA GLY A 77 20.61 14.51 34.63
C GLY A 77 19.70 15.35 35.52
#